data_AF-A0A965EQ43-F1
#
_entry.id   AF-A0A965EQ43-F1
#
_cell.length_a   1.000
_cell.length_b   1.000
_cell.length_c   1.000
_cell.angle_alpha   90.00
_cell.angle_beta   90.00
_cell.angle_gamma   90.00
#
_symmetry.space_group_name_H-M   'P 1'
#
loop_
_entity.id
_entity.type
_entity.pdbx_description
1 polymer ?
#
loop_
_entity_poly.entity_id
_entity_poly.type
_entity_poly.pdbx_seq_one_letter_code
_entity_poly.pdbx_strand_id
1 'polypeptide(L)'
;MEIAIVVNKIRFSQLSYLLTKQSEDNDLVVFSQNDYTINANNGFSIFMMYDFWNYKGKNIVATDIDSCRLILKNPSVKSFYFYVWDLEWMRLPPFDYEEIQKIYGNKKIKLIARSNRHAIAIEQAWNKKCLIVEDFNLNEIFKGEKSESVNA
;
A
#
# COMPACT_ATOMS: atom_id res chain seq x y z
N MET A 1 9.02 -6.64 -12.81
CA MET A 1 9.35 -5.61 -11.80
C MET A 1 8.67 -6.06 -10.53
N GLU A 2 9.44 -6.38 -9.48
CA GLU A 2 8.88 -6.84 -8.21
C GLU A 2 8.14 -5.70 -7.50
N ILE A 3 6.96 -5.98 -6.94
CA ILE A 3 6.13 -5.06 -6.17
C ILE A 3 5.82 -5.71 -4.82
N ALA A 4 6.25 -5.07 -3.74
CA ALA A 4 5.89 -5.45 -2.38
C ALA A 4 4.58 -4.80 -1.95
N ILE A 5 3.61 -5.63 -1.57
CA ILE A 5 2.36 -5.18 -0.97
C ILE A 5 2.39 -5.51 0.52
N VAL A 6 2.25 -4.50 1.38
CA VAL A 6 2.17 -4.69 2.83
C VAL A 6 0.74 -4.42 3.27
N VAL A 7 0.11 -5.45 3.86
CA VAL A 7 -1.30 -5.47 4.20
C VAL A 7 -1.49 -6.08 5.59
N ASN A 8 -2.42 -5.55 6.39
CA ASN A 8 -2.70 -6.12 7.70
C ASN A 8 -3.23 -7.57 7.60
N LYS A 9 -4.21 -7.81 6.71
CA LYS A 9 -4.86 -9.12 6.57
C LYS A 9 -5.21 -9.45 5.13
N ILE A 10 -4.87 -10.67 4.73
CA ILE A 10 -5.31 -11.28 3.48
C ILE A 10 -6.51 -12.21 3.76
N ARG A 11 -7.67 -11.88 3.20
CA ARG A 11 -8.96 -12.58 3.42
C ARG A 11 -9.76 -12.66 2.11
N PHE A 12 -10.94 -13.28 2.14
CA PHE A 12 -11.94 -13.14 1.07
C PHE A 12 -12.45 -11.68 0.98
N SER A 13 -11.70 -10.83 0.29
CA SER A 13 -11.96 -9.40 0.11
C SER A 13 -11.69 -8.96 -1.33
N GLN A 14 -12.24 -7.81 -1.71
CA GLN A 14 -12.00 -7.22 -3.02
C GLN A 14 -10.51 -6.98 -3.28
N LEU A 15 -9.77 -6.50 -2.27
CA LEU A 15 -8.32 -6.29 -2.38
C LEU A 15 -7.60 -7.59 -2.74
N SER A 16 -7.88 -8.69 -2.03
CA SER A 16 -7.23 -9.97 -2.30
C SER A 16 -7.55 -10.50 -3.71
N TYR A 17 -8.80 -10.37 -4.16
CA TYR A 17 -9.18 -10.72 -5.52
C TYR A 17 -8.41 -9.90 -6.56
N LEU A 18 -8.27 -8.59 -6.34
CA LEU A 18 -7.52 -7.71 -7.24
C LEU A 18 -6.02 -8.01 -7.24
N LEU A 19 -5.44 -8.41 -6.10
CA LEU A 19 -4.05 -8.85 -6.04
C LEU A 19 -3.83 -10.12 -6.86
N THR A 20 -4.72 -11.11 -6.74
CA THR A 20 -4.64 -12.34 -7.54
C THR A 20 -4.84 -12.08 -9.02
N LYS A 21 -5.77 -11.18 -9.39
CA LYS A 21 -5.96 -10.81 -10.80
C LYS A 21 -4.74 -10.09 -11.38
N GLN A 22 -4.11 -9.22 -10.59
CA GLN A 22 -2.98 -8.41 -11.05
C GLN A 22 -1.63 -9.14 -10.95
N SER A 23 -1.54 -10.29 -10.28
CA SER A 23 -0.32 -11.10 -10.22
C SER A 23 -0.03 -11.83 -11.53
N GLU A 24 -1.01 -11.95 -12.43
CA GLU A 24 -0.78 -12.46 -13.79
C GLU A 24 0.16 -11.55 -14.60
N ASP A 25 0.06 -10.23 -14.39
CA ASP A 25 0.82 -9.21 -15.11
C ASP A 25 1.96 -8.58 -14.28
N ASN A 26 1.99 -8.82 -12.97
CA ASN A 26 2.93 -8.19 -12.05
C ASN A 26 3.56 -9.21 -11.11
N ASP A 27 4.85 -9.04 -10.86
CA ASP A 27 5.60 -9.86 -9.91
C ASP A 27 5.35 -9.36 -8.48
N LEU A 28 4.48 -10.03 -7.73
CA LEU A 28 4.02 -9.58 -6.42
C LEU A 28 4.63 -10.38 -5.28
N VAL A 29 5.03 -9.66 -4.24
CA VAL A 29 5.39 -10.21 -2.94
C VAL A 29 4.49 -9.55 -1.90
N VAL A 30 3.71 -10.35 -1.17
CA VAL A 30 2.76 -9.81 -0.19
C VAL A 30 3.22 -10.11 1.23
N PHE A 31 3.20 -9.10 2.09
CA PHE A 31 3.56 -9.18 3.50
C PHE A 31 2.30 -8.98 4.34
N SER A 32 1.91 -9.99 5.13
CA SER A 32 0.67 -9.99 5.93
C SER A 32 0.92 -10.13 7.43
N GLN A 33 0.15 -9.43 8.27
CA GLN A 33 0.28 -9.52 9.73
C GLN A 33 -0.38 -10.78 10.32
N ASN A 34 -1.48 -11.25 9.73
CA ASN A 34 -2.27 -12.36 10.26
C ASN A 34 -2.43 -13.52 9.25
N ASP A 35 -2.81 -14.68 9.80
CA ASP A 35 -2.97 -15.95 9.10
C ASP A 35 -3.86 -15.88 7.85
N TYR A 36 -3.42 -16.64 6.86
CA TYR A 36 -3.96 -16.71 5.52
C TYR A 36 -5.23 -17.55 5.48
N THR A 37 -6.32 -16.96 4.99
CA THR A 37 -7.53 -17.70 4.58
C THR A 37 -7.76 -17.50 3.09
N ILE A 38 -6.72 -17.78 2.29
CA ILE A 38 -6.83 -17.75 0.84
C ILE A 38 -6.42 -19.09 0.25
N ASN A 39 -7.10 -19.43 -0.84
CA ASN A 39 -6.90 -20.61 -1.67
C ASN A 39 -5.44 -20.82 -2.10
N ALA A 40 -5.11 -22.07 -2.39
CA ALA A 40 -3.75 -22.56 -2.66
C ALA A 40 -3.08 -22.04 -3.96
N ASN A 41 -3.68 -21.09 -4.70
CA ASN A 41 -3.14 -20.63 -5.99
C ASN A 41 -3.37 -19.14 -6.25
N ASN A 42 -2.57 -18.28 -5.61
CA ASN A 42 -2.73 -16.82 -5.67
C ASN A 42 -1.88 -16.14 -6.73
N GLY A 43 -0.97 -16.88 -7.37
CA GLY A 43 -0.02 -16.31 -8.34
C GLY A 43 1.05 -15.40 -7.73
N PHE A 44 1.15 -15.32 -6.39
CA PHE A 44 2.14 -14.49 -5.70
C PHE A 44 2.63 -15.14 -4.40
N SER A 45 3.81 -14.71 -3.95
CA SER A 45 4.40 -15.18 -2.69
C SER A 45 3.86 -14.39 -1.51
N ILE A 46 3.67 -15.07 -0.38
CA ILE A 46 3.18 -14.44 0.83
C ILE A 46 4.12 -14.71 2.00
N PHE A 47 4.53 -13.64 2.67
CA PHE A 47 5.45 -13.62 3.80
C PHE A 47 4.78 -12.98 5.01
N MET A 48 5.31 -13.29 6.19
CA MET A 48 4.87 -12.60 7.38
C MET A 48 5.35 -11.16 7.37
N MET A 49 4.55 -10.26 7.93
CA MET A 49 4.82 -8.83 7.89
C MET A 49 6.16 -8.43 8.55
N TYR A 50 6.64 -9.19 9.55
CA TYR A 50 7.95 -8.94 10.16
C TYR A 50 9.12 -9.21 9.21
N ASP A 51 8.96 -10.08 8.22
CA ASP A 51 10.01 -10.36 7.22
C ASP A 51 10.32 -9.13 6.35
N PHE A 52 9.38 -8.18 6.29
CA PHE A 52 9.53 -6.91 5.58
C PHE A 52 10.72 -6.09 6.07
N TRP A 53 11.19 -6.26 7.31
CA TRP A 53 12.38 -5.54 7.81
C TRP A 53 13.64 -5.84 7.00
N ASN A 54 13.73 -7.01 6.38
CA ASN A 54 14.84 -7.38 5.50
C ASN A 54 14.60 -7.01 4.03
N TYR A 55 13.40 -6.52 3.69
CA TYR A 55 13.05 -6.15 2.32
C TYR A 55 13.82 -4.90 1.87
N LYS A 56 14.40 -4.97 0.67
CA LYS A 56 15.23 -3.90 0.06
C LYS A 56 14.70 -3.40 -1.28
N GLY A 57 13.57 -3.94 -1.75
CA GLY A 57 12.97 -3.48 -2.99
C GLY A 57 12.41 -2.06 -2.87
N LYS A 58 12.20 -1.41 -4.02
CA LYS A 58 11.80 0.00 -4.10
C LYS A 58 10.29 0.19 -4.21
N ASN A 59 9.60 -0.76 -4.81
CA ASN A 59 8.20 -0.64 -5.19
C ASN A 59 7.33 -1.20 -4.07
N ILE A 60 6.99 -0.34 -3.12
CA ILE A 60 6.27 -0.73 -1.91
C ILE A 60 4.92 -0.04 -1.91
N VAL A 61 3.85 -0.81 -1.68
CA VAL A 61 2.50 -0.30 -1.48
C VAL A 61 1.97 -0.78 -0.13
N ALA A 62 1.66 0.16 0.75
CA ALA A 62 0.90 -0.08 1.97
C ALA A 62 -0.60 0.07 1.68
N THR A 63 -1.44 -0.72 2.33
CA THR A 63 -2.91 -0.64 2.18
C THR A 63 -3.63 -0.14 3.42
N ASP A 64 -2.92 -0.01 4.54
CA ASP A 64 -3.47 0.43 5.82
C ASP A 64 -2.45 1.18 6.68
N ILE A 65 -2.94 1.83 7.74
CA ILE A 65 -2.16 2.60 8.71
C ILE A 65 -1.08 1.76 9.39
N ASP A 66 -1.38 0.53 9.80
CA ASP A 66 -0.44 -0.33 10.53
C ASP A 66 0.70 -0.80 9.62
N SER A 67 0.37 -1.14 8.36
CA SER A 67 1.33 -1.41 7.30
C SER A 67 2.26 -0.20 7.07
N CYS A 68 1.72 1.03 7.02
CA CYS A 68 2.53 2.24 6.92
C CYS A 68 3.50 2.40 8.10
N ARG A 69 3.03 2.16 9.33
CA ARG A 69 3.86 2.27 10.54
C ARG A 69 5.04 1.30 10.50
N LEU A 70 4.81 0.07 10.06
CA LEU A 70 5.86 -0.92 9.92
C LEU A 70 6.87 -0.51 8.84
N ILE A 71 6.40 -0.08 7.67
CA ILE A 71 7.29 0.32 6.58
C ILE A 71 8.17 1.51 6.99
N LEU A 72 7.61 2.50 7.70
CA LEU A 72 8.36 3.65 8.21
C LEU A 72 9.48 3.27 9.19
N LYS A 73 9.35 2.15 9.90
CA LYS A 73 10.38 1.62 10.80
C LYS A 73 11.53 0.94 10.05
N ASN A 74 11.35 0.56 8.79
CA ASN A 74 12.42 -0.01 7.97
C ASN A 74 13.33 1.13 7.42
N PRO A 75 14.60 1.22 7.86
CA PRO A 75 15.49 2.31 7.44
C PRO A 75 15.88 2.24 5.96
N SER A 76 15.78 1.06 5.34
CA SER A 76 16.11 0.85 3.92
C SER A 76 15.08 1.51 2.98
N VAL A 77 13.88 1.80 3.48
CA VAL A 77 12.80 2.37 2.69
C VAL A 77 12.94 3.90 2.60
N LYS A 78 13.21 4.38 1.38
CA LYS A 78 13.32 5.81 1.07
C LYS A 78 11.96 6.46 0.85
N SER A 79 11.08 5.80 0.11
CA SER A 79 9.71 6.23 -0.17
C SER A 79 8.84 5.04 -0.50
N PHE A 80 7.53 5.17 -0.30
CA PHE A 80 6.55 4.15 -0.67
C PHE A 80 5.18 4.76 -0.94
N TYR A 81 4.30 3.99 -1.56
CA TYR A 81 2.92 4.38 -1.81
C TYR A 81 2.03 3.89 -0.67
N PHE A 82 1.13 4.74 -0.21
CA PHE A 82 0.04 4.33 0.66
C PHE A 82 -1.26 4.47 -0.10
N TYR A 83 -1.84 3.33 -0.46
CA TYR A 83 -3.15 3.28 -1.08
C TYR A 83 -4.22 3.27 0.01
N VAL A 84 -4.93 4.39 0.11
CA VAL A 84 -6.00 4.61 1.09
C VAL A 84 -7.25 3.90 0.59
N TRP A 85 -7.41 2.65 1.03
CA TRP A 85 -8.56 1.82 0.71
C TRP A 85 -9.83 2.29 1.44
N ASP A 86 -9.67 2.62 2.71
CA ASP A 86 -10.70 3.20 3.57
C ASP A 86 -10.10 4.41 4.30
N LEU A 87 -10.93 5.40 4.64
CA LEU A 87 -10.53 6.52 5.51
C LEU A 87 -10.47 6.05 6.97
N GLU A 88 -9.49 5.21 7.29
CA GLU A 88 -9.39 4.49 8.57
C GLU A 88 -9.46 5.40 9.80
N TRP A 89 -8.95 6.63 9.71
CA TRP A 89 -9.00 7.59 10.80
C TRP A 89 -10.41 8.04 11.19
N MET A 90 -11.41 7.81 10.32
CA MET A 90 -12.82 8.03 10.64
C MET A 90 -13.43 6.88 11.46
N ARG A 91 -12.75 5.72 11.54
CA ARG A 91 -13.27 4.48 12.11
C ARG A 91 -12.55 4.04 13.39
N LEU A 92 -11.43 4.69 13.75
CA LEU A 92 -10.58 4.31 14.88
C LEU A 92 -10.88 5.16 16.13
N PRO A 93 -11.62 4.63 17.12
CA PRO A 93 -11.61 5.16 18.49
C PRO A 93 -10.59 4.40 19.37
N PRO A 94 -9.75 5.12 20.15
CA PRO A 94 -9.58 6.57 20.17
C PRO A 94 -8.82 7.07 18.93
N PHE A 95 -9.28 8.20 18.38
CA PHE A 95 -8.59 8.87 17.28
C PHE A 95 -7.38 9.62 17.82
N ASP A 96 -6.18 9.14 17.49
CA ASP A 96 -4.93 9.81 17.81
C ASP A 96 -4.46 10.64 16.61
N TYR A 97 -4.74 11.94 16.67
CA TYR A 97 -4.36 12.87 15.60
C TYR A 97 -2.85 12.89 15.35
N GLU A 98 -2.01 12.79 16.39
CA GLU A 98 -0.56 12.90 16.25
C GLU A 98 0.00 11.70 15.47
N GLU A 99 -0.48 10.50 15.79
CA GLU A 99 -0.13 9.27 15.09
C GLU A 99 -0.56 9.31 13.62
N ILE A 100 -1.79 9.75 13.34
CA ILE A 100 -2.27 9.83 11.95
C ILE A 100 -1.51 10.91 11.17
N GLN A 101 -1.23 12.05 11.78
CA GLN A 101 -0.46 13.13 11.16
C GLN A 101 0.97 12.67 10.79
N LYS A 102 1.61 11.82 11.59
CA LYS A 102 2.93 11.22 11.28
C LYS A 102 2.93 10.38 10.00
N ILE A 103 1.78 9.85 9.60
CA ILE A 103 1.60 9.04 8.39
C ILE A 103 1.17 9.92 7.22
N TYR A 104 0.03 10.61 7.33
CA TYR A 104 -0.51 11.41 6.23
C TYR A 104 0.41 12.60 5.91
N GLY A 105 1.03 13.22 6.91
CA GLY A 105 2.01 14.29 6.73
C GLY A 105 3.41 13.84 6.31
N ASN A 106 3.69 12.53 6.26
CA ASN A 106 5.04 12.05 5.99
C ASN A 106 5.48 12.31 4.54
N LYS A 107 6.69 12.84 4.35
CA LYS A 107 7.27 13.09 3.01
C LYS A 107 7.68 11.80 2.29
N LYS A 108 7.97 10.72 3.02
CA LYS A 108 8.28 9.41 2.43
C LYS A 108 7.05 8.73 1.81
N ILE A 109 5.85 9.16 2.20
CA ILE A 109 4.60 8.50 1.83
C ILE A 109 3.93 9.26 0.69
N LYS A 110 3.81 8.61 -0.47
CA LYS A 110 3.00 9.07 -1.60
C LYS A 110 1.58 8.52 -1.42
N LEU A 111 0.61 9.41 -1.19
CA LEU A 111 -0.78 9.00 -0.97
C LEU A 111 -1.49 8.72 -2.28
N ILE A 112 -2.25 7.63 -2.31
CA ILE A 112 -3.13 7.24 -3.42
C ILE A 112 -4.53 7.03 -2.85
N ALA A 113 -5.53 7.66 -3.43
CA ALA A 113 -6.92 7.51 -3.06
C ALA A 113 -7.65 6.64 -4.08
N ARG A 114 -8.53 5.75 -3.60
CA ARG A 114 -9.33 4.87 -4.46
C ARG A 114 -10.41 5.57 -5.30
N SER A 115 -10.71 6.83 -5.01
CA SER A 115 -11.75 7.61 -5.68
C SER A 115 -11.57 9.10 -5.42
N ASN A 116 -12.20 9.93 -6.25
CA ASN A 116 -12.18 11.39 -6.07
C ASN A 116 -12.74 11.85 -4.71
N ARG A 117 -13.77 11.18 -4.19
CA ARG A 117 -14.34 11.50 -2.87
C ARG A 117 -13.33 11.27 -1.74
N HIS A 118 -12.56 10.19 -1.80
CA HIS A 118 -11.50 9.93 -0.83
C HIS A 118 -10.37 10.96 -0.96
N ALA A 119 -10.02 11.34 -2.19
CA ALA A 119 -9.00 12.35 -2.43
C ALA A 119 -9.34 13.71 -1.82
N ILE A 120 -10.59 14.17 -2.03
CA ILE A 120 -11.09 15.41 -1.45
C ILE A 120 -11.04 15.33 0.09
N ALA A 121 -11.48 14.22 0.68
CA ALA A 121 -11.46 14.06 2.14
C ALA A 121 -10.03 14.09 2.70
N ILE A 122 -9.06 13.45 2.03
CA ILE A 122 -7.65 13.47 2.40
C ILE A 122 -7.09 14.89 2.30
N GLU A 123 -7.35 15.58 1.19
CA GLU A 123 -6.86 16.94 0.95
C GLU A 123 -7.42 17.91 1.99
N GLN A 124 -8.71 17.82 2.32
CA GLN A 124 -9.34 18.68 3.32
C GLN A 124 -8.87 18.39 4.75
N ALA A 125 -8.66 17.12 5.10
CA ALA A 125 -8.24 16.74 6.46
C ALA A 125 -6.75 16.98 6.72
N TRP A 126 -5.89 16.74 5.72
CA TRP A 126 -4.43 16.66 5.90
C TRP A 126 -3.65 17.65 5.03
N ASN A 127 -4.34 18.49 4.24
CA ASN A 127 -3.75 19.44 3.30
C ASN A 127 -2.73 18.80 2.35
N LYS A 128 -3.04 17.58 1.87
CA LYS A 128 -2.15 16.80 1.02
C LYS A 128 -2.88 16.26 -0.19
N LYS A 129 -2.35 16.57 -1.37
CA LYS A 129 -2.82 16.01 -2.64
C LYS A 129 -2.44 14.53 -2.74
N CYS A 130 -3.32 13.75 -3.35
CA CYS A 130 -3.11 12.33 -3.60
C CYS A 130 -3.42 12.00 -5.06
N LEU A 131 -2.76 10.97 -5.56
CA LEU A 131 -3.10 10.39 -6.86
C LEU A 131 -4.43 9.65 -6.73
N ILE A 132 -5.30 9.73 -7.73
CA ILE A 132 -6.53 8.93 -7.75
C ILE A 132 -6.26 7.72 -8.65
N VAL A 133 -6.38 6.52 -8.08
CA VAL A 133 -6.27 5.26 -8.82
C VAL A 133 -7.41 4.38 -8.37
N GLU A 134 -8.26 3.99 -9.30
CA GLU A 134 -9.39 3.11 -9.02
C GLU A 134 -8.95 1.63 -9.06
N ASP A 135 -9.71 0.77 -8.37
CA ASP A 135 -9.52 -0.68 -8.36
C ASP A 135 -8.08 -1.17 -8.09
N PHE A 136 -7.30 -0.40 -7.33
CA PHE A 136 -5.94 -0.75 -6.94
C PHE A 136 -5.06 -1.11 -8.14
N ASN A 137 -5.21 -0.40 -9.25
CA ASN A 137 -4.49 -0.68 -10.48
C ASN A 137 -2.99 -0.39 -10.34
N LEU A 138 -2.19 -1.43 -10.12
CA LEU A 138 -0.74 -1.34 -9.91
C LEU A 138 -0.02 -0.73 -11.11
N ASN A 139 -0.50 -0.98 -12.32
CA ASN A 139 0.09 -0.39 -13.52
C ASN A 139 -0.03 1.13 -13.55
N GLU A 140 -1.13 1.68 -13.02
CA GLU A 140 -1.32 3.12 -12.90
C GLU A 140 -0.52 3.72 -11.75
N ILE A 141 -0.45 3.01 -10.61
CA ILE A 141 0.36 3.42 -9.45
C ILE A 141 1.83 3.63 -9.86
N PHE A 142 2.38 2.71 -10.66
CA PHE A 142 3.79 2.71 -11.07
C PHE A 142 4.03 3.24 -12.49
N LYS A 143 3.03 3.87 -13.14
CA LYS A 143 3.09 4.29 -14.55
C LYS A 143 4.27 5.22 -14.87
N GLY A 144 4.70 6.04 -13.91
CA GLY A 144 5.84 6.96 -14.05
C GLY A 144 7.22 6.31 -13.86
N GLU A 145 7.30 5.10 -13.31
CA GLU A 145 8.57 4.41 -13.03
C GLU A 145 8.94 3.41 -14.15
N LYS A 146 7.96 2.99 -14.96
CA LYS A 146 8.19 2.12 -16.15
C LYS A 146 8.93 2.83 -17.30
N SER A 147 8.93 4.16 -17.36
CA SER A 147 9.63 4.91 -18.42
C SER A 147 11.14 5.06 -18.20
N GLU A 148 11.65 4.82 -16.98
CA GLU A 148 13.08 4.96 -16.68
C GLU A 148 13.88 3.67 -16.94
N SER A 149 13.23 2.52 -17.09
CA SER A 149 13.88 1.22 -17.29
C SER A 149 14.22 0.88 -18.75
N VAL A 150 13.99 1.80 -19.70
CA VAL A 150 14.28 1.57 -21.14
C VAL A 150 15.58 2.27 -21.58
N ASN A 151 16.17 3.12 -20.72
CA ASN A 151 17.40 3.87 -21.04
C ASN A 151 18.52 3.60 -20.02
N ALA A 152 18.84 2.32 -19.76
CA ALA A 152 20.03 1.92 -19.01
C ALA A 152 20.72 0.75 -19.72
#